data_AF-A0AAW2J936-F1
#
_entry.id   AF-A0AAW2J936-F1
#
_cell.length_a   1.000
_cell.length_b   1.000
_cell.length_c   1.000
_cell.angle_alpha   90.00
_cell.angle_beta   90.00
_cell.angle_gamma   90.00
#
_symmetry.space_group_name_H-M   'P 1'
#
loop_
_entity.id
_entity.type
_entity.pdbx_description
1 polymer ?
#
loop_
_entity_poly.entity_id
_entity_poly.type
_entity_poly.pdbx_seq_one_letter_code
_entity_poly.pdbx_strand_id
1 'polypeptide(L)' 'MEEKSSGKEELVLDGGFVVPDPNAFGHNFRDYDAESERQARVETFYKINHINQTHDFVKRMREVGQG' A
#
# COMPACT_ATOMS: atom_id res chain seq x y z
N MET A 1 12.92 35.17 -13.22
CA MET A 1 11.94 34.08 -13.20
C MET A 1 12.56 32.99 -14.05
N GLU A 2 13.24 32.04 -13.42
CA GLU A 2 13.87 30.92 -14.11
C GLU A 2 13.20 29.64 -13.64
N GLU A 3 12.54 28.97 -14.58
CA GLU A 3 11.86 27.71 -14.36
C GLU A 3 12.87 26.61 -14.03
N LYS A 4 12.69 25.94 -12.89
CA LYS A 4 13.39 24.68 -12.60
C LYS A 4 12.68 23.56 -13.34
N SER A 5 13.28 23.10 -14.43
CA SER A 5 12.86 21.90 -15.14
C SER A 5 12.87 20.69 -14.21
N SER A 6 11.75 19.98 -14.16
CA SER A 6 11.55 18.69 -13.49
C SER A 6 12.57 17.67 -13.99
N GLY A 7 13.64 17.46 -13.22
CA GLY A 7 14.51 16.30 -13.37
C GLY A 7 13.80 15.08 -12.81
N LYS A 8 13.40 14.16 -13.69
CA LYS A 8 13.02 12.80 -13.28
C LYS A 8 14.29 12.11 -12.80
N GLU A 9 14.54 12.16 -11.50
CA GLU A 9 15.48 11.25 -10.85
C GLU A 9 14.86 9.85 -10.94
N GLU A 10 15.24 9.11 -11.97
CA GLU A 10 14.91 7.70 -12.12
C GLU A 10 15.61 6.95 -10.99
N LEU A 11 14.82 6.48 -10.02
CA LEU A 11 15.29 5.63 -8.94
C LEU A 11 15.78 4.31 -9.55
N VAL A 12 17.09 4.19 -9.78
CA VAL A 12 17.72 2.93 -10.20
C VAL A 12 17.64 1.96 -9.02
N LEU A 13 16.65 1.08 -9.05
CA LEU A 13 16.53 -0.03 -8.11
C LEU A 13 17.48 -1.14 -8.61
N ASP A 14 18.58 -1.39 -7.90
CA ASP A 14 19.66 -2.35 -8.21
C ASP A 14 19.23 -3.84 -8.09
N GLY A 15 17.97 -4.11 -8.41
CA GLY A 15 17.30 -5.37 -8.22
C GLY A 15 15.81 -5.09 -8.38
N GLY A 16 15.28 -5.38 -9.56
CA GLY A 16 13.87 -5.15 -9.89
C GLY A 16 12.91 -5.79 -8.88
N PHE A 17 11.62 -5.49 -8.99
CA PHE A 17 10.60 -6.11 -8.16
C PHE A 17 10.54 -7.63 -8.43
N VAL A 18 11.23 -8.43 -7.60
CA VAL A 18 11.20 -9.91 -7.67
C VAL A 18 10.01 -10.39 -6.86
N VAL A 19 9.07 -11.05 -7.52
CA VAL A 19 7.96 -11.72 -6.86
C VAL A 19 8.51 -12.94 -6.10
N PRO A 20 8.22 -13.10 -4.80
CA PRO A 20 8.65 -14.26 -4.03
C PRO A 20 8.05 -15.56 -4.57
N ASP A 21 8.78 -16.66 -4.44
CA ASP A 21 8.29 -17.99 -4.79
C ASP A 21 7.02 -18.35 -3.98
N PRO A 22 6.12 -19.18 -4.55
CA PRO A 22 4.95 -19.69 -3.83
C PRO A 22 5.37 -20.47 -2.57
N ASN A 23 4.53 -20.45 -1.53
CA ASN A 23 4.79 -21.21 -0.31
C ASN A 23 4.67 -22.74 -0.56
N ALA A 24 5.00 -23.55 0.46
CA ALA A 24 4.93 -25.03 0.37
C ALA A 24 3.53 -25.60 0.05
N PHE A 25 2.48 -24.77 0.12
CA PHE A 25 1.10 -25.11 -0.24
C PHE A 25 0.70 -24.61 -1.64
N GLY A 26 1.63 -24.03 -2.40
CA GLY A 26 1.39 -23.49 -3.74
C GLY A 26 0.68 -22.13 -3.75
N HIS A 27 0.54 -21.46 -2.60
CA HIS A 27 -0.06 -20.13 -2.54
C HIS A 27 0.98 -19.04 -2.84
N ASN A 28 0.66 -18.18 -3.79
CA ASN A 28 1.45 -16.99 -4.11
C ASN A 28 1.30 -15.93 -3.01
N PHE A 29 2.35 -15.14 -2.82
CA PHE A 29 2.27 -13.99 -1.93
C PHE A 29 1.36 -12.90 -2.54
N ARG A 30 0.35 -12.46 -1.77
CA ARG A 30 -0.66 -11.45 -2.19
C ARG A 30 -1.55 -11.88 -3.37
N ASP A 31 -1.97 -13.13 -3.38
CA ASP A 31 -3.08 -13.55 -4.24
C ASP A 31 -4.41 -13.01 -3.68
N TYR A 32 -4.95 -11.96 -4.32
CA TYR A 32 -6.22 -11.33 -3.93
C TYR A 32 -7.44 -12.06 -4.50
N ASP A 33 -7.24 -12.91 -5.52
CA ASP A 33 -8.29 -13.67 -6.20
C ASP A 33 -8.52 -15.04 -5.52
N ALA A 34 -7.54 -15.52 -4.75
CA ALA A 34 -7.69 -16.73 -3.94
C ALA A 34 -8.75 -16.56 -2.83
N GLU A 35 -9.79 -17.39 -2.88
CA GLU A 35 -10.80 -17.45 -1.83
C GLU A 35 -10.21 -17.98 -0.51
N SER A 36 -10.31 -17.16 0.54
CA SER A 36 -9.86 -17.52 1.90
C SER A 36 -10.83 -16.96 2.93
N GLU A 37 -10.99 -17.65 4.07
CA GLU A 37 -11.76 -17.14 5.22
C GLU A 37 -11.31 -15.74 5.68
N ARG A 38 -10.03 -15.39 5.44
CA ARG A 38 -9.49 -14.06 5.77
C ARG A 38 -9.80 -13.00 4.72
N GLN A 39 -10.08 -13.39 3.48
CA GLN A 39 -10.29 -12.48 2.35
C GLN A 39 -11.44 -11.51 2.64
N ALA A 40 -12.60 -12.03 3.05
CA ALA A 40 -13.78 -11.20 3.36
C ALA A 40 -13.54 -10.17 4.48
N ARG A 41 -12.76 -10.54 5.50
CA ARG A 41 -12.40 -9.63 6.60
C ARG A 41 -11.46 -8.52 6.11
N VAL A 42 -10.45 -8.91 5.32
CA VAL A 42 -9.46 -7.99 4.77
C VAL A 42 -10.12 -7.04 3.76
N GLU A 43 -10.99 -7.53 2.89
CA GLU A 43 -11.75 -6.73 1.94
C GLU A 43 -12.64 -5.71 2.66
N THR A 44 -13.42 -6.15 3.65
CA THR A 44 -14.29 -5.27 4.43
C THR A 44 -13.46 -4.18 5.14
N PHE A 45 -12.32 -4.56 5.72
CA PHE A 45 -11.42 -3.62 6.38
C PHE A 45 -10.89 -2.57 5.41
N TYR A 46 -10.35 -2.98 4.25
CA TYR A 46 -9.81 -2.04 3.27
C TYR A 46 -10.89 -1.16 2.65
N LYS A 47 -12.10 -1.68 2.42
CA LYS A 47 -13.24 -0.89 1.95
C LYS A 47 -13.58 0.24 2.93
N ILE A 48 -13.76 -0.08 4.21
CA ILE A 48 -14.06 0.91 5.24
C ILE A 48 -12.90 1.90 5.39
N ASN A 49 -11.67 1.39 5.37
CA ASN A 49 -10.48 2.19 5.51
C ASN A 49 -10.32 3.20 4.35
N HIS A 50 -10.48 2.78 3.10
CA HIS A 50 -10.38 3.67 1.93
C HIS A 50 -11.46 4.75 1.89
N ILE A 51 -12.67 4.44 2.36
CA ILE A 51 -13.75 5.44 2.47
C ILE A 51 -13.43 6.49 3.55
N ASN A 52 -12.86 6.06 4.68
CA ASN A 52 -12.73 6.90 5.87
C ASN A 52 -11.32 7.48 6.08
N GLN A 53 -10.32 7.12 5.28
CA GLN A 53 -8.98 7.73 5.28
C GLN A 53 -8.99 9.09 4.58
N THR A 54 -9.76 10.03 5.14
CA THR A 54 -9.80 11.41 4.66
C THR A 54 -8.65 12.25 5.20
N HIS A 55 -8.36 13.36 4.54
CA HIS A 55 -7.33 14.31 4.96
C HIS A 55 -7.50 14.74 6.42
N ASP A 56 -8.73 15.08 6.83
CA ASP A 56 -9.02 15.57 8.18
C ASP A 56 -8.92 14.45 9.23
N PHE A 57 -9.21 13.21 8.85
CA PHE A 57 -8.97 12.07 9.72
C PHE A 57 -7.47 11.87 9.97
N VAL A 58 -6.66 11.85 8.91
CA VAL A 58 -5.20 11.68 9.03
C VAL A 58 -4.54 12.85 9.77
N LYS A 59 -4.97 14.09 9.50
CA LYS A 59 -4.45 15.28 10.17
C LYS A 59 -4.67 15.22 11.68
N ARG A 60 -5.89 14.91 12.13
CA ARG A 60 -6.21 14.74 13.56
C ARG A 60 -5.38 13.64 14.21
N MET A 61 -5.25 12.47 13.58
CA MET A 61 -4.46 11.37 14.13
C MET A 61 -2.98 11.72 14.30
N ARG A 62 -2.42 12.55 13.41
CA ARG A 62 -1.03 13.02 13.50
C ARG A 62 -0.83 14.06 14.60
N GLU A 63 -1.78 14.98 14.78
CA GLU A 63 -1.73 16.00 15.84
C GLU A 63 -1.85 15.37 17.24
N VAL A 64 -2.71 14.35 17.40
CA VAL A 64 -2.88 13.61 18.66
C VAL A 64 -1.64 12.75 19.00
N GLY A 65 -0.95 12.22 18.00
CA GLY A 65 0.25 11.39 18.20
C GLY A 65 1.54 12.17 18.50
N GLN A 66 1.49 13.50 18.60
CA GLN A 66 2.65 14.38 18.88
C GLN A 66 2.59 15.03 20.27
N GLY A 67 1.70 14.58 21.15
CA GLY A 67 1.56 15.05 22.54
C GLY A 67 2.32 14.20 23.56
#